data_AF-A0A1D1YEP7-F1
#
_entry.id   AF-A0A1D1YEP7-F1
#
_cell.length_a   1.000
_cell.length_b   1.000
_cell.length_c   1.000
_cell.angle_alpha   90.00
_cell.angle_beta   90.00
_cell.angle_gamma   90.00
#
_symmetry.space_group_name_H-M   'P 1'
#
loop_
_entity.id
_entity.type
_entity.pdbx_description
1 polymer ?
#
loop_
_entity_poly.entity_id
_entity_poly.type
_entity_poly.pdbx_seq_one_letter_code
_entity_poly.pdbx_strand_id
1 'polypeptide(L)'
;VLIIDHADVIVMQNWSRLTTAVEQLNHLPSKQHRTDFMRVRQWYLEGHARYYRQTILLSSYLNPDMNSLFDHHCVNHEGKVKLVCDHKGILPEILLPVKQVNKR
;
A
#
# COMPACT_ATOMS: atom_id res chain seq x y z
N VAL A 1 -5.58 -12.98 1.33
CA VAL A 1 -6.02 -11.56 1.39
C VAL A 1 -5.08 -10.82 2.32
N LEU A 2 -4.70 -9.58 2.00
CA LEU A 2 -3.98 -8.67 2.90
C LEU A 2 -4.87 -7.46 3.18
N ILE A 3 -4.99 -7.10 4.45
CA ILE A 3 -5.68 -5.88 4.87
C ILE A 3 -4.64 -5.02 5.58
N ILE A 4 -4.47 -3.79 5.10
CA ILE A 4 -3.65 -2.76 5.73
C ILE A 4 -4.63 -1.69 6.19
N ASP A 5 -4.89 -1.68 7.48
CA ASP A 5 -5.79 -0.73 8.11
C ASP A 5 -5.02 0.45 8.72
N HIS A 6 -5.65 1.62 8.78
CA HIS A 6 -5.06 2.86 9.28
C HIS A 6 -3.65 3.15 8.70
N ALA A 7 -3.51 3.08 7.38
CA ALA A 7 -2.22 3.26 6.71
C ALA A 7 -1.61 4.65 6.97
N ASP A 8 -2.43 5.66 7.17
CA ASP A 8 -2.05 7.00 7.63
C ASP A 8 -1.26 6.96 8.94
N VAL A 9 -1.72 6.17 9.91
CA VAL A 9 -1.03 6.01 11.20
C VAL A 9 0.26 5.22 11.03
N ILE A 10 0.26 4.18 10.18
CA ILE A 10 1.47 3.38 9.90
C ILE A 10 2.58 4.26 9.30
N VAL A 11 2.22 5.17 8.38
CA VAL A 11 3.16 6.15 7.81
C VAL A 11 3.79 7.00 8.89
N MET A 12 3.00 7.49 9.86
CA MET A 12 3.50 8.31 10.97
C MET A 12 4.45 7.55 11.90
N GLN A 13 4.28 6.24 12.02
CA GLN A 13 5.14 5.40 12.87
C GLN A 13 6.40 4.98 12.13
N ASN A 14 6.25 4.17 11.07
CA ASN A 14 7.34 3.66 10.25
C ASN A 14 6.78 2.90 9.04
N TRP A 15 6.76 3.54 7.87
CA TRP A 15 6.30 2.89 6.64
C TRP A 15 7.21 1.76 6.15
N SER A 16 8.53 1.87 6.33
CA SER A 16 9.47 0.89 5.77
C SER A 16 9.28 -0.51 6.35
N ARG A 17 8.86 -0.61 7.62
CA ARG A 17 8.48 -1.88 8.24
C ARG A 17 7.35 -2.58 7.51
N LEU A 18 6.32 -1.85 7.10
CA LEU A 18 5.23 -2.40 6.31
C LEU A 18 5.73 -2.86 4.94
N THR A 19 6.55 -2.04 4.26
CA THR A 19 7.12 -2.38 2.96
C THR A 19 7.90 -3.68 3.02
N THR A 20 8.80 -3.83 3.99
CA THR A 20 9.56 -5.08 4.19
C THR A 20 8.65 -6.29 4.43
N ALA A 21 7.57 -6.14 5.21
CA ALA A 21 6.62 -7.22 5.40
C ALA A 21 5.90 -7.61 4.10
N VAL A 22 5.48 -6.62 3.30
CA VAL A 22 4.79 -6.83 2.02
C VAL A 22 5.72 -7.47 0.97
N GLU A 23 7.00 -7.11 0.95
CA GLU A 23 8.03 -7.72 0.10
C GLU A 23 8.23 -9.21 0.38
N GLN A 24 7.98 -9.66 1.61
CA GLN A 24 8.08 -11.07 2.01
C GLN A 24 6.79 -11.88 1.76
N LEU A 25 5.73 -11.26 1.25
CA LEU A 25 4.49 -11.97 0.93
C LEU A 25 4.59 -12.77 -0.37
N ASN A 26 3.87 -13.90 -0.40
CA ASN A 26 3.76 -14.80 -1.55
C ASN A 26 5.07 -15.51 -1.96
N HIS A 27 6.15 -15.38 -1.19
CA HIS A 27 7.34 -16.22 -1.38
C HIS A 27 7.03 -17.67 -1.01
N LEU A 28 7.73 -18.59 -1.67
CA LEU A 28 7.66 -20.00 -1.33
C LEU A 28 8.27 -20.26 0.05
N PRO A 29 7.72 -21.19 0.84
CA PRO A 29 8.28 -21.54 2.13
C PRO A 29 9.69 -22.10 1.95
N SER A 30 10.66 -21.53 2.68
CA SER A 30 12.07 -21.93 2.60
C SER A 30 12.37 -23.26 3.30
N LYS A 31 11.48 -23.75 4.17
CA LYS A 31 11.64 -25.02 4.90
C LYS A 31 10.63 -26.05 4.41
N GLN A 32 11.13 -27.18 3.90
CA GLN A 32 10.30 -28.27 3.34
C GLN A 32 9.67 -29.18 4.40
N HIS A 33 10.28 -29.35 5.57
CA HIS A 33 9.94 -30.43 6.50
C HIS A 33 8.53 -30.41 7.12
N ARG A 34 7.72 -29.37 6.89
CA ARG A 34 6.32 -29.32 7.36
C ARG A 34 5.32 -28.90 6.28
N THR A 35 5.72 -28.84 5.02
CA THR A 35 4.87 -28.34 3.93
C THR A 35 4.50 -29.49 3.00
N ASP A 36 3.21 -29.84 2.97
CA ASP A 36 2.67 -30.77 1.99
C ASP A 36 2.44 -30.05 0.65
N PHE A 37 3.40 -30.20 -0.27
CA PHE A 37 3.36 -29.57 -1.59
C PHE A 37 2.17 -30.04 -2.44
N MET A 38 1.62 -31.23 -2.19
CA MET A 38 0.47 -31.74 -2.94
C MET A 38 -0.82 -30.93 -2.66
N ARG A 39 -0.83 -30.17 -1.56
CA ARG A 39 -1.96 -29.30 -1.17
C ARG A 39 -1.76 -27.85 -1.55
N VAL A 40 -0.57 -27.49 -2.02
CA VAL A 40 -0.27 -26.14 -2.49
C VAL A 40 -0.80 -26.02 -3.92
N ARG A 41 -1.57 -24.96 -4.19
CA ARG A 41 -2.09 -24.74 -5.54
C ARG A 41 -0.93 -24.46 -6.49
N GLN A 42 -1.02 -25.00 -7.70
CA GLN A 42 0.04 -24.91 -8.72
C GLN A 42 0.52 -23.47 -8.97
N TRP A 43 -0.40 -22.51 -9.04
CA TRP A 43 -0.06 -21.09 -9.24
C TRP A 43 0.70 -20.44 -8.07
N TYR A 44 0.69 -21.03 -6.86
CA TYR A 44 1.62 -20.61 -5.80
C TYR A 44 3.04 -21.11 -6.10
N LEU A 45 3.17 -22.35 -6.57
CA LEU A 45 4.45 -22.97 -6.93
C LEU A 45 5.11 -22.27 -8.13
N GLU A 46 4.30 -21.78 -9.06
CA GLU A 46 4.73 -21.03 -10.24
C GLU A 46 5.00 -19.54 -9.95
N GLY A 47 4.84 -19.08 -8.70
CA GLY A 47 5.08 -17.69 -8.31
C GLY A 47 3.98 -16.70 -8.75
N HIS A 48 2.84 -17.21 -9.24
CA HIS A 48 1.71 -16.39 -9.65
C HIS A 48 0.82 -15.93 -8.48
N ALA A 49 1.12 -16.32 -7.24
CA ALA A 49 0.32 -15.97 -6.08
C ALA A 49 0.12 -14.47 -5.85
N ARG A 50 1.11 -13.65 -6.25
CA ARG A 50 1.01 -12.18 -6.21
C ARG A 50 -0.17 -11.62 -7.01
N TYR A 51 -0.60 -12.30 -8.09
CA TYR A 51 -1.68 -11.84 -8.96
C TYR A 51 -3.08 -12.13 -8.41
N TYR A 52 -3.19 -13.15 -7.54
CA TYR A 52 -4.46 -13.61 -6.97
C TYR A 52 -4.69 -13.12 -5.53
N ARG A 53 -3.67 -12.53 -4.89
CA ARG A 53 -3.81 -11.94 -3.57
C ARG A 53 -4.55 -10.60 -3.66
N GLN A 54 -5.77 -10.56 -3.12
CA GLN A 54 -6.48 -9.30 -2.88
C GLN A 54 -5.79 -8.50 -1.76
N THR A 55 -5.54 -7.20 -2.02
CA THR A 55 -5.05 -6.23 -1.04
C THR A 55 -6.12 -5.17 -0.81
N ILE A 56 -6.42 -4.87 0.44
CA ILE A 56 -7.30 -3.78 0.84
C ILE A 56 -6.47 -2.81 1.66
N LEU A 57 -6.34 -1.56 1.20
CA LEU A 57 -5.59 -0.50 1.86
C LEU A 57 -6.60 0.57 2.32
N LEU A 58 -6.68 0.79 3.63
CA LEU A 58 -7.57 1.75 4.26
C LEU A 58 -6.76 2.86 4.91
N SER A 59 -7.16 4.11 4.69
CA SER A 59 -6.47 5.29 5.19
C SER A 59 -7.42 6.48 5.23
N SER A 60 -7.18 7.43 6.14
CA SER A 60 -7.90 8.71 6.17
C SER A 60 -7.47 9.68 5.06
N TYR A 61 -6.22 9.58 4.59
CA TYR A 61 -5.69 10.35 3.47
C TYR A 61 -4.70 9.51 2.65
N LEU A 62 -4.38 9.97 1.45
CA LEU A 62 -3.38 9.33 0.60
C LEU A 62 -2.05 10.06 0.66
N ASN A 63 -0.96 9.30 0.62
CA ASN A 63 0.39 9.84 0.47
C ASN A 63 1.15 9.12 -0.67
N PRO A 64 2.33 9.61 -1.08
CA PRO A 64 3.15 8.98 -2.12
C PRO A 64 3.57 7.55 -1.79
N ASP A 65 3.83 7.24 -0.51
CA ASP A 65 4.26 5.90 -0.10
C ASP A 65 3.16 4.84 -0.29
N MET A 66 1.91 5.17 0.07
CA MET A 66 0.72 4.35 -0.19
C MET A 66 0.51 4.14 -1.69
N ASN A 67 0.66 5.20 -2.49
CA ASN A 67 0.57 5.11 -3.94
C ASN A 67 1.63 4.16 -4.49
N SER A 68 2.88 4.32 -4.06
CA SER A 68 3.98 3.45 -4.46
C SER A 68 3.71 1.99 -4.10
N LEU A 69 3.25 1.70 -2.88
CA LEU A 69 2.90 0.34 -2.48
C LEU A 69 1.77 -0.24 -3.32
N PHE A 70 0.72 0.55 -3.57
CA PHE A 70 -0.42 0.16 -4.39
C PHE A 70 0.01 -0.14 -5.84
N ASP A 71 0.90 0.68 -6.40
CA ASP A 71 1.35 0.54 -7.77
C ASP A 71 2.28 -0.65 -7.97
N HIS A 72 3.25 -0.84 -7.06
CA HIS A 72 4.30 -1.86 -7.21
C HIS A 72 3.93 -3.23 -6.61
N HIS A 73 3.15 -3.30 -5.53
CA HIS A 73 2.91 -4.56 -4.80
C HIS A 73 1.49 -5.12 -4.95
N CYS A 74 0.54 -4.35 -5.50
CA CYS A 74 -0.78 -4.86 -5.85
C CYS A 74 -0.79 -5.13 -7.35
N VAL A 75 -0.70 -6.39 -7.77
CA VAL A 75 -0.56 -6.80 -9.18
C VAL A 75 -1.74 -7.66 -9.59
N ASN A 76 -2.94 -7.22 -9.27
CA ASN A 76 -4.19 -7.97 -9.39
C ASN A 76 -4.52 -8.36 -10.84
N HIS A 77 -5.02 -9.57 -11.05
CA HIS A 77 -5.44 -10.08 -12.37
C HIS A 77 -6.55 -9.24 -13.02
N GLU A 78 -7.56 -8.82 -12.25
CA GLU A 78 -8.72 -8.06 -12.75
C GLU A 78 -8.56 -6.53 -12.57
N GLY A 79 -7.35 -6.04 -12.35
CA GLY A 79 -7.07 -4.62 -12.18
C GLY A 79 -7.25 -4.11 -10.74
N LYS A 80 -7.29 -2.78 -10.59
CA LYS A 80 -7.28 -2.11 -9.27
C LYS A 80 -8.31 -0.99 -9.21
N VAL A 81 -8.89 -0.78 -8.03
CA VAL A 81 -9.83 0.30 -7.75
C VAL A 81 -9.28 1.16 -6.62
N LYS A 82 -9.39 2.47 -6.76
CA LYS A 82 -8.96 3.45 -5.76
C LYS A 82 -10.08 4.46 -5.55
N LEU A 83 -10.58 4.52 -4.31
CA LEU A 83 -11.53 5.54 -3.87
C LEU A 83 -10.76 6.63 -3.14
N VAL A 84 -10.97 7.89 -3.55
CA VAL A 84 -10.37 9.05 -2.91
C VAL A 84 -11.48 9.97 -2.47
N CYS A 85 -11.50 10.29 -1.17
CA CYS A 85 -12.40 11.31 -0.65
C CYS A 85 -11.76 12.68 -0.87
N ASP A 86 -12.46 13.56 -1.58
CA ASP A 86 -12.06 14.96 -1.66
C ASP A 86 -12.50 15.66 -0.37
N HIS A 87 -11.54 16.31 0.30
CA HIS A 87 -11.79 17.04 1.54
C HIS A 87 -11.60 18.52 1.26
N LYS A 88 -12.62 19.34 1.53
CA LYS A 88 -12.47 20.80 1.48
C LYS A 88 -11.41 21.23 2.50
N GLY A 89 -10.22 21.56 2.00
CA GLY A 89 -9.13 22.02 2.84
C GLY A 89 -9.40 23.41 3.39
N ILE A 90 -8.92 23.67 4.61
CA ILE A 90 -9.01 24.98 5.28
C ILE A 90 -7.84 25.92 4.92
N LEU A 91 -6.83 25.43 4.18
CA LEU A 91 -5.67 26.23 3.80
C LEU A 91 -6.03 27.56 3.09
N PRO A 92 -7.05 27.61 2.20
CA PRO A 92 -7.51 28.86 1.61
C PRO A 92 -8.12 29.84 2.63
N GLU A 93 -8.69 29.34 3.73
CA GLU A 93 -9.29 30.15 4.79
C GLU A 93 -8.24 30.77 5.72
N ILE A 94 -7.04 30.20 5.75
CA ILE A 94 -5.91 30.62 6.61
C ILE A 94 -4.98 31.60 5.86
N LEU A 95 -5.38 32.14 4.68
CA LEU A 95 -4.58 33.14 3.97
C LEU A 95 -4.37 34.38 4.84
N LEU A 96 -3.26 34.39 5.58
CA LEU A 96 -2.69 35.60 6.15
C LEU A 96 -2.33 36.50 4.96
N PRO A 97 -2.82 37.75 4.89
CA PRO A 97 -2.44 38.67 3.84
C PRO A 97 -0.98 39.08 4.03
N VAL A 98 -0.04 38.22 3.63
CA VAL A 98 1.38 38.55 3.62
C VAL A 98 1.65 39.31 2.34
N LYS A 99 1.80 40.63 2.47
CA LYS A 99 2.17 41.50 1.36
C LYS A 99 3.62 41.18 0.94
N GLN A 100 3.81 40.59 -0.24
CA GLN A 100 5.14 40.42 -0.81
C GLN A 100 5.78 41.79 -1.05
N VAL A 101 6.83 42.13 -0.30
CA VAL A 101 7.62 43.35 -0.51
C VAL A 101 8.84 42.99 -1.33
N ASN A 102 8.79 43.24 -2.64
CA ASN A 102 9.98 43.17 -3.48
C ASN A 102 10.88 44.38 -3.18
N LYS A 103 12.07 44.13 -2.64
CA LYS A 103 13.15 45.13 -2.58
C LYS A 103 13.93 45.10 -3.90
N ARG A 104 14.14 46.27 -4.51
CA ARG A 104 15.01 46.48 -5.68
C ARG A 104 16.47 46.40 -5.27
#